data_AF-R2QSY4-F1
#
_entry.id   AF-R2QSY4-F1
#
_cell.length_a   1.000
_cell.length_b   1.000
_cell.length_c   1.000
_cell.angle_alpha   90.00
_cell.angle_beta   90.00
_cell.angle_gamma   90.00
#
_symmetry.space_group_name_H-M   'P 1'
#
loop_
_entity.id
_entity.type
_entity.pdbx_description
1 polymer ?
#
loop_
_entity_poly.entity_id
_entity_poly.type
_entity_poly.pdbx_seq_one_letter_code
_entity_poly.pdbx_strand_id
1 'polypeptide(L)'
;MKKKNLSLLIVSMVTVAGTIVPISSLAETTDKKIEQQDKEISALKEKQKGVAAQITTLEEEISSIFDEGISLNKQKTELTKESEQLKKDIAALDVRINKRTEAIQKQGRNVQVNGQGTQILDMILNSESITDAVGRVQAISSIMTANNDLVKQQKEDKALIESKKSTIQTNLANVEKATVQLEKEKENLVAKQADLNVLKAEVEAETSGAESSKSKLLKEQQEALKTQLANEAKNKEAKKVETAKADNSKATETTTTQSESTTETTTAPSNPGGTNESTSNPNEGNTSGNQESTGPSEKPVAPVTPPVTSGDATFQALNSLRAAHGLSPVSWDAGLAAAASSRAASMQDFQVPSDHWNRGDEVIAFMFAPGNSVIMAWYNETNMTSPSGTGHRDWELNPGMTRVGFGYAGGVIVGHSA
;
A
#
# COMPACT_ATOMS: atom_id res chain seq x y z
N MET A 1 15.45 10.08 -25.35
CA MET A 1 14.50 9.02 -24.95
C MET A 1 15.18 7.67 -25.05
N LYS A 2 15.72 7.15 -23.94
CA LYS A 2 16.24 5.79 -23.88
C LYS A 2 15.03 4.87 -23.67
N LYS A 3 14.71 4.06 -24.67
CA LYS A 3 13.66 3.03 -24.57
C LYS A 3 14.11 2.00 -23.56
N LYS A 4 13.65 2.11 -22.32
CA LYS A 4 13.72 1.00 -21.36
C LYS A 4 12.58 0.07 -21.73
N ASN A 5 12.93 -1.13 -22.17
CA ASN A 5 11.98 -2.15 -22.54
C ASN A 5 11.27 -2.59 -21.25
N LEU A 6 9.98 -2.25 -21.13
CA LEU A 6 9.11 -2.76 -20.10
C LEU A 6 9.03 -4.28 -20.30
N SER A 7 9.71 -5.03 -19.44
CA SER A 7 9.67 -6.50 -19.46
C SER A 7 8.28 -6.94 -19.04
N LEU A 8 7.45 -7.26 -20.03
CA LEU A 8 6.14 -7.88 -19.86
C LEU A 8 6.36 -9.29 -19.29
N LEU A 9 6.49 -9.41 -17.96
CA LEU A 9 6.58 -10.68 -17.29
C LEU A 9 5.18 -11.31 -17.28
N ILE A 10 4.99 -12.23 -18.23
CA ILE A 10 3.79 -13.04 -18.39
C ILE A 10 3.62 -13.82 -17.08
N VAL A 11 2.58 -13.47 -16.32
CA VAL A 11 2.07 -14.23 -15.19
C VAL A 11 1.65 -15.60 -15.72
N SER A 12 2.59 -16.54 -15.66
CA SER A 12 2.30 -17.95 -15.89
C SER A 12 1.51 -18.41 -14.68
N MET A 13 0.18 -18.41 -14.84
CA MET A 13 -0.74 -19.00 -13.90
C MET A 13 -0.42 -20.49 -13.83
N VAL A 14 0.35 -20.87 -12.82
CA VAL A 14 0.67 -22.27 -12.53
C VAL A 14 -0.62 -22.91 -11.99
N THR A 15 -1.52 -23.28 -12.91
CA THR A 15 -2.60 -24.22 -12.64
C THR A 15 -1.98 -25.61 -12.56
N VAL A 16 -1.42 -25.96 -11.40
CA VAL A 16 -1.18 -27.36 -11.08
C VAL A 16 -2.55 -27.94 -10.74
N ALA A 17 -3.17 -28.54 -11.74
CA ALA A 17 -4.28 -29.46 -11.57
C ALA A 17 -3.77 -30.66 -10.77
N GLY A 18 -3.88 -30.59 -9.45
CA GLY A 18 -3.74 -31.74 -8.57
C GLY A 18 -4.95 -32.64 -8.78
N THR A 19 -4.82 -33.67 -9.62
CA THR A 19 -5.79 -34.76 -9.69
C THR A 19 -5.85 -35.44 -8.32
N ILE A 20 -6.94 -35.20 -7.59
CA ILE A 20 -7.29 -35.96 -6.40
C ILE A 20 -7.67 -37.37 -6.89
N VAL A 21 -6.73 -38.30 -6.84
CA VAL A 21 -7.05 -39.72 -7.09
C VAL A 21 -7.76 -40.24 -5.85
N PRO A 22 -8.98 -40.80 -5.95
CA PRO A 22 -9.66 -41.40 -4.81
C PRO A 22 -8.93 -42.70 -4.46
N ILE A 23 -8.18 -42.69 -3.35
CA ILE A 23 -7.58 -43.92 -2.82
C ILE A 23 -8.66 -44.68 -2.07
N SER A 24 -9.12 -45.76 -2.68
CA SER A 24 -10.04 -46.74 -2.11
C SER A 24 -9.47 -47.35 -0.81
N SER A 25 -10.23 -47.21 0.28
CA SER A 25 -10.30 -48.09 1.45
C SER A 25 -9.07 -48.92 1.85
N LEU A 26 -8.10 -48.27 2.52
CA LEU A 26 -7.33 -48.90 3.60
C LEU A 26 -7.53 -48.02 4.84
N ALA A 27 -7.72 -48.61 6.02
CA ALA A 27 -7.75 -47.85 7.27
C ALA A 27 -6.46 -47.02 7.38
N GLU A 28 -6.59 -45.71 7.22
CA GLU A 28 -5.46 -44.79 7.22
C GLU A 28 -5.02 -44.57 8.67
N THR A 29 -3.79 -44.97 9.00
CA THR A 29 -3.24 -44.80 10.35
C THR A 29 -3.01 -43.33 10.65
N THR A 30 -3.06 -42.94 11.93
CA THR A 30 -2.78 -41.55 12.35
C THR A 30 -1.44 -41.05 11.83
N ASP A 31 -0.44 -41.94 11.71
CA ASP A 31 0.88 -41.63 11.15
C ASP A 31 0.82 -41.16 9.69
N LYS A 32 0.00 -41.83 8.84
CA LYS A 32 -0.17 -41.43 7.44
C LYS A 32 -0.86 -40.07 7.31
N LYS A 33 -1.84 -39.79 8.17
CA LYS A 33 -2.52 -38.48 8.21
C LYS A 33 -1.57 -37.37 8.64
N ILE A 34 -0.70 -37.63 9.62
CA ILE A 34 0.34 -36.68 10.05
C ILE A 34 1.32 -36.43 8.90
N GLU A 35 1.78 -37.48 8.21
CA GLU A 35 2.68 -37.33 7.05
C GLU A 35 2.03 -36.52 5.91
N GLN A 36 0.74 -36.72 5.65
CA GLN A 36 0.00 -35.94 4.66
C GLN A 36 -0.13 -34.47 5.06
N GLN A 37 -0.45 -34.19 6.34
CA GLN A 37 -0.48 -32.82 6.87
C GLN A 37 0.90 -32.16 6.79
N ASP A 38 1.99 -32.89 7.02
CA ASP A 38 3.34 -32.35 6.88
C ASP A 38 3.68 -31.97 5.43
N LYS A 39 3.26 -32.78 4.46
CA LYS A 39 3.40 -32.45 3.04
C LYS A 39 2.57 -31.22 2.66
N GLU A 40 1.34 -31.13 3.16
CA GLU A 40 0.44 -30.00 2.94
C GLU A 40 1.01 -28.69 3.51
N ILE A 41 1.43 -28.70 4.79
CA ILE A 41 2.07 -27.55 5.44
C ILE A 41 3.34 -27.12 4.68
N SER A 42 4.15 -28.08 4.23
CA SER A 42 5.37 -27.78 3.46
C SER A 42 5.04 -27.11 2.13
N ALA A 43 4.03 -27.61 1.40
CA ALA A 43 3.57 -27.01 0.15
C ALA A 43 2.98 -25.61 0.36
N LEU A 44 2.21 -25.40 1.43
CA LEU A 44 1.67 -24.09 1.79
C LEU A 44 2.77 -23.10 2.16
N LYS A 45 3.81 -23.50 2.89
CA LYS A 45 4.97 -22.64 3.21
C LYS A 45 5.75 -22.24 1.96
N GLU A 46 5.92 -23.14 1.00
CA GLU A 46 6.51 -22.78 -0.30
C GLU A 46 5.60 -21.80 -1.09
N LYS A 47 4.27 -22.00 -1.05
CA LYS A 47 3.30 -21.04 -1.64
C LYS A 47 3.41 -19.67 -0.97
N GLN A 48 3.50 -19.59 0.37
CA GLN A 48 3.71 -18.33 1.10
C GLN A 48 4.98 -17.61 0.63
N LYS A 49 6.10 -18.34 0.52
CA LYS A 49 7.36 -17.79 0.03
C LYS A 49 7.25 -17.29 -1.40
N GLY A 50 6.55 -18.02 -2.27
CA GLY A 50 6.29 -17.61 -3.65
C GLY A 50 5.44 -16.34 -3.74
N VAL A 51 4.37 -16.24 -2.95
CA VAL A 51 3.52 -15.04 -2.88
C VAL A 51 4.29 -13.85 -2.32
N ALA A 52 5.08 -14.04 -1.27
CA ALA A 52 5.93 -12.99 -0.71
C ALA A 52 6.95 -12.47 -1.73
N ALA A 53 7.59 -13.35 -2.51
CA ALA A 53 8.50 -12.94 -3.57
C ALA A 53 7.80 -12.15 -4.68
N GLN A 54 6.58 -12.55 -5.07
CA GLN A 54 5.79 -11.81 -6.06
C GLN A 54 5.40 -10.41 -5.55
N ILE A 55 5.05 -10.30 -4.26
CA ILE A 55 4.78 -9.02 -3.62
C ILE A 55 6.03 -8.13 -3.67
N THR A 56 7.20 -8.63 -3.29
CA THR A 56 8.44 -7.83 -3.33
C THR A 56 8.77 -7.35 -4.73
N THR A 57 8.68 -8.21 -5.75
CA THR A 57 8.89 -7.79 -7.15
C THR A 57 7.88 -6.72 -7.57
N LEU A 58 6.61 -6.88 -7.17
CA LEU A 58 5.57 -5.92 -7.50
C LEU A 58 5.79 -4.57 -6.80
N GLU A 59 6.27 -4.58 -5.55
CA GLU A 59 6.66 -3.38 -4.81
C GLU A 59 7.82 -2.64 -5.50
N GLU A 60 8.82 -3.38 -6.03
CA GLU A 60 9.91 -2.80 -6.83
C GLU A 60 9.38 -2.15 -8.13
N GLU A 61 8.45 -2.81 -8.83
CA GLU A 61 7.81 -2.25 -10.03
C GLU A 61 7.00 -0.99 -9.71
N ILE A 62 6.21 -1.02 -8.64
CA ILE A 62 5.44 0.15 -8.16
C ILE A 62 6.39 1.31 -7.81
N SER A 63 7.51 1.02 -7.15
CA SER A 63 8.52 2.02 -6.80
C SER A 63 9.15 2.64 -8.05
N SER A 64 9.50 1.82 -9.05
CA SER A 64 10.04 2.33 -10.33
C SER A 64 9.02 3.21 -11.08
N ILE A 65 7.74 2.82 -11.09
CA ILE A 65 6.67 3.60 -11.70
C ILE A 65 6.52 4.94 -10.99
N PHE A 66 6.63 4.95 -9.67
CA PHE A 66 6.54 6.18 -8.89
C PHE A 66 7.69 7.14 -9.19
N ASP A 67 8.92 6.63 -9.24
CA ASP A 67 10.11 7.43 -9.60
C ASP A 67 9.98 8.04 -11.01
N GLU A 68 9.45 7.27 -11.96
CA GLU A 68 9.17 7.76 -13.31
C GLU A 68 8.07 8.83 -13.29
N GLY A 69 7.05 8.66 -12.46
CA GLY A 69 5.99 9.63 -12.22
C GLY A 69 6.51 10.98 -11.72
N ILE A 70 7.40 10.97 -10.72
CA ILE A 70 8.07 12.17 -10.21
C ILE A 70 8.90 12.83 -11.31
N SER A 71 9.67 12.04 -12.06
CA SER A 71 10.50 12.53 -13.16
C SER A 71 9.68 13.20 -14.27
N LEU A 72 8.56 12.60 -14.66
CA LEU A 72 7.63 13.17 -15.64
C LEU A 72 7.01 14.47 -15.13
N ASN A 73 6.65 14.53 -13.85
CA ASN A 73 6.10 15.75 -13.28
C ASN A 73 7.13 16.88 -13.27
N LYS A 74 8.38 16.59 -12.90
CA LYS A 74 9.48 17.56 -12.98
C LYS A 74 9.68 18.08 -14.40
N GLN A 75 9.64 17.19 -15.40
CA GLN A 75 9.69 17.59 -16.82
C GLN A 75 8.51 18.48 -17.21
N LYS A 76 7.29 18.17 -16.75
CA LYS A 76 6.10 19.00 -16.97
C LYS A 76 6.27 20.40 -16.39
N THR A 77 6.77 20.50 -15.17
CA THR A 77 7.02 21.78 -14.48
C THR A 77 8.06 22.62 -15.23
N GLU A 78 9.16 22.01 -15.68
CA GLU A 78 10.19 22.71 -16.44
C GLU A 78 9.67 23.19 -17.80
N LEU A 79 8.98 22.33 -18.56
CA LEU A 79 8.36 22.71 -19.83
C LEU A 79 7.32 23.83 -19.66
N THR A 80 6.61 23.86 -18.54
CA THR A 80 5.66 24.93 -18.21
C THR A 80 6.40 26.25 -17.97
N LYS A 81 7.52 26.23 -17.23
CA LYS A 81 8.38 27.42 -17.03
C LYS A 81 8.97 27.91 -18.35
N GLU A 82 9.48 27.01 -19.19
CA GLU A 82 9.99 27.33 -20.53
C GLU A 82 8.90 27.95 -21.41
N SER A 83 7.68 27.42 -21.35
CA SER A 83 6.52 27.97 -22.07
C SER A 83 6.18 29.40 -21.62
N GLU A 84 6.15 29.66 -20.31
CA GLU A 84 5.92 31.00 -19.77
C GLU A 84 7.05 31.98 -20.12
N GLN A 85 8.30 31.52 -20.13
CA GLN A 85 9.41 32.34 -20.58
C GLN A 85 9.30 32.65 -22.08
N LEU A 86 8.95 31.65 -22.90
CA LEU A 86 8.77 31.84 -24.33
C LEU A 86 7.64 32.84 -24.63
N LYS A 87 6.55 32.84 -23.86
CA LYS A 87 5.48 33.87 -23.98
C LYS A 87 6.02 35.28 -23.74
N LYS A 88 6.88 35.47 -22.73
CA LYS A 88 7.52 36.77 -22.46
C LYS A 88 8.47 37.17 -23.60
N ASP A 89 9.25 36.23 -24.11
CA ASP A 89 10.18 36.47 -25.21
C ASP A 89 9.43 36.86 -26.50
N ILE A 90 8.29 36.21 -26.79
CA ILE A 90 7.39 36.56 -27.90
C ILE A 90 6.89 38.00 -27.76
N ALA A 91 6.35 38.36 -26.59
CA ALA A 91 5.83 39.71 -26.36
C ALA A 91 6.93 40.78 -26.51
N ALA A 92 8.13 40.51 -26.00
CA ALA A 92 9.27 41.40 -26.13
C ALA A 92 9.73 41.53 -27.59
N LEU A 93 9.72 40.44 -28.35
CA LEU A 93 10.06 40.44 -29.77
C LEU A 93 9.02 41.24 -30.58
N ASP A 94 7.72 41.06 -30.32
CA ASP A 94 6.65 41.79 -31.01
C ASP A 94 6.73 43.32 -30.79
N VAL A 95 7.03 43.76 -29.58
CA VAL A 95 7.29 45.19 -29.31
C VAL A 95 8.48 45.69 -30.13
N ARG A 96 9.56 44.90 -30.20
CA ARG A 96 10.77 45.26 -30.95
C ARG A 96 10.50 45.31 -32.46
N ILE A 97 9.73 44.34 -32.98
CA ILE A 97 9.28 44.27 -34.36
C ILE A 97 8.51 45.54 -34.71
N ASN A 98 7.50 45.91 -33.93
CA ASN A 98 6.66 47.08 -34.22
C ASN A 98 7.48 48.38 -34.23
N LYS A 99 8.35 48.58 -33.24
CA LYS A 99 9.25 49.75 -33.21
C LYS A 99 10.18 49.81 -34.43
N ARG A 100 10.76 48.69 -34.84
CA ARG A 100 11.62 48.60 -36.03
C ARG A 100 10.82 48.86 -37.31
N THR A 101 9.65 48.25 -37.45
CA THR A 101 8.78 48.43 -38.62
C THR A 101 8.34 49.89 -38.76
N GLU A 102 7.95 50.55 -37.67
CA GLU A 102 7.64 51.99 -37.69
C GLU A 102 8.85 52.85 -38.08
N ALA A 103 10.04 52.54 -37.55
CA ALA A 103 11.26 53.27 -37.88
C ALA A 103 11.62 53.11 -39.36
N ILE A 104 11.58 51.88 -39.89
CA ILE A 104 11.82 51.59 -41.32
C ILE A 104 10.75 52.25 -42.19
N GLN A 105 9.47 52.25 -41.79
CA GLN A 105 8.41 52.93 -42.53
C GLN A 105 8.59 54.45 -42.54
N LYS A 106 8.97 55.05 -41.40
CA LYS A 106 9.29 56.49 -41.32
C LYS A 106 10.49 56.83 -42.20
N GLN A 107 11.55 56.01 -42.17
CA GLN A 107 12.72 56.17 -43.03
C GLN A 107 12.35 56.01 -44.51
N GLY A 108 11.58 54.96 -44.86
CA GLY A 108 11.12 54.71 -46.22
C GLY A 108 10.22 55.83 -46.75
N ARG A 109 9.29 56.35 -45.93
CA ARG A 109 8.45 57.50 -46.28
C ARG A 109 9.27 58.78 -46.40
N ASN A 110 10.26 59.00 -45.52
CA ASN A 110 11.18 60.12 -45.62
C ASN A 110 11.97 60.04 -46.94
N VAL A 111 12.51 58.87 -47.28
CA VAL A 111 13.15 58.62 -48.58
C VAL A 111 12.18 58.80 -49.75
N GLN A 112 10.91 58.41 -49.63
CA GLN A 112 9.94 58.55 -50.71
C GLN A 112 9.45 59.99 -50.91
N VAL A 113 9.21 60.74 -49.82
CA VAL A 113 8.66 62.10 -49.83
C VAL A 113 9.76 63.13 -50.04
N ASN A 114 10.87 63.00 -49.30
CA ASN A 114 12.01 63.91 -49.36
C ASN A 114 13.12 63.40 -50.31
N GLY A 115 12.99 62.20 -50.87
CA GLY A 115 13.95 61.61 -51.81
C GLY A 115 13.34 61.30 -53.18
N GLN A 116 12.47 62.19 -53.70
CA GLN A 116 12.42 62.36 -55.15
C GLN A 116 13.87 62.45 -55.63
N GLY A 117 14.30 61.58 -56.57
CA GLY A 117 15.71 61.23 -56.79
C GLY A 117 16.70 62.38 -56.98
N THR A 118 16.21 63.60 -57.20
CA THR A 118 16.97 64.85 -57.16
C THR A 118 17.48 65.23 -55.76
N GLN A 119 16.75 65.05 -54.65
CA GLN A 119 17.13 65.55 -53.32
C GLN A 119 18.21 64.72 -52.59
N ILE A 120 18.21 63.38 -52.73
CA ILE A 120 19.31 62.53 -52.21
C ILE A 120 20.58 62.76 -53.04
N LEU A 121 20.42 62.93 -54.35
CA LEU A 121 21.50 63.31 -55.24
C LEU A 121 22.00 64.72 -54.89
N ASP A 122 21.11 65.67 -54.59
CA ASP A 122 21.42 67.05 -54.18
C ASP A 122 22.11 67.10 -52.81
N MET A 123 21.78 66.20 -51.87
CA MET A 123 22.50 66.08 -50.59
C MET A 123 23.95 65.56 -50.76
N ILE A 124 24.18 64.73 -51.78
CA ILE A 124 25.53 64.24 -52.15
C ILE A 124 26.26 65.29 -53.00
N LEU A 125 25.54 66.03 -53.86
CA LEU A 125 26.08 67.07 -54.74
C LEU A 125 26.38 68.40 -54.00
N ASN A 126 25.62 68.75 -52.96
CA ASN A 126 25.84 69.90 -52.06
C ASN A 126 26.71 69.54 -50.85
N SER A 127 27.47 68.44 -50.89
CA SER A 127 28.45 68.13 -49.85
C SER A 127 29.56 69.20 -49.81
N GLU A 128 30.06 69.54 -48.62
CA GLU A 128 31.09 70.59 -48.46
C GLU A 128 32.44 70.21 -49.07
N SER A 129 32.66 68.92 -49.34
CA SER A 129 33.86 68.37 -49.99
C SER A 129 33.61 66.96 -50.53
N ILE A 130 34.50 66.44 -51.39
CA ILE A 130 34.46 65.05 -51.87
C ILE A 130 34.50 64.06 -50.68
N THR A 131 35.21 64.40 -49.61
CA THR A 131 35.28 63.57 -48.39
C THR A 131 33.93 63.54 -47.65
N ASP A 132 33.19 64.65 -47.61
CA ASP A 132 31.84 64.73 -47.02
C ASP A 132 30.83 63.92 -47.86
N ALA A 133 30.86 64.00 -49.19
CA ALA A 133 30.02 63.18 -50.07
C ALA A 133 30.24 61.66 -49.85
N VAL A 134 31.51 61.22 -49.78
CA VAL A 134 31.85 59.82 -49.52
C VAL A 134 31.39 59.39 -48.13
N GLY A 135 31.56 60.23 -47.11
CA GLY A 135 31.06 59.98 -45.75
C GLY A 135 29.54 59.82 -45.70
N ARG A 136 28.78 60.66 -46.42
CA ARG A 136 27.31 60.57 -46.50
C ARG A 136 26.84 59.29 -47.20
N VAL A 137 27.49 58.87 -48.28
CA VAL A 137 27.19 57.60 -48.97
C VAL A 137 27.50 56.40 -48.07
N GLN A 138 28.64 56.42 -47.37
CA GLN A 138 28.99 55.38 -46.40
C GLN A 138 27.98 55.30 -45.25
N ALA A 139 27.52 56.44 -44.72
CA ALA A 139 26.50 56.48 -43.68
C ALA A 139 25.15 55.91 -44.15
N ILE A 140 24.69 56.26 -45.36
CA ILE A 140 23.45 55.71 -45.94
C ILE A 140 23.58 54.19 -46.15
N SER A 141 24.70 53.73 -46.71
CA SER A 141 24.98 52.31 -46.91
C SER A 141 25.03 51.55 -45.58
N SER A 142 25.65 52.15 -44.55
CA SER A 142 25.70 51.59 -43.20
C SER A 142 24.31 51.47 -42.56
N ILE A 143 23.46 52.51 -42.68
CA ILE A 143 22.07 52.47 -42.19
C ILE A 143 21.25 51.41 -42.93
N MET A 144 21.37 51.31 -44.26
CA MET A 144 20.68 50.28 -45.04
C MET A 144 21.13 48.87 -44.67
N THR A 145 22.43 48.66 -44.46
CA THR A 145 22.99 47.37 -44.04
C THR A 145 22.47 46.99 -42.66
N ALA A 146 22.54 47.91 -41.69
CA ALA A 146 22.02 47.67 -40.33
C ALA A 146 20.52 47.37 -40.32
N ASN A 147 19.73 48.06 -41.16
CA ASN A 147 18.30 47.78 -41.31
C ASN A 147 18.04 46.38 -41.90
N ASN A 148 18.82 45.98 -42.91
CA ASN A 148 18.71 44.65 -43.50
C ASN A 148 19.08 43.56 -42.48
N ASP A 149 20.18 43.74 -41.75
CA ASP A 149 20.62 42.84 -40.69
C ASP A 149 19.57 42.69 -39.58
N LEU A 150 18.94 43.79 -39.15
CA LEU A 150 17.87 43.76 -38.15
C LEU A 150 16.63 42.99 -38.62
N VAL A 151 16.25 43.12 -39.90
CA VAL A 151 15.14 42.36 -40.50
C VAL A 151 15.49 40.88 -40.61
N LYS A 152 16.74 40.55 -40.97
CA LYS A 152 17.24 39.17 -41.02
C LYS A 152 17.21 38.53 -39.62
N GLN A 153 17.80 39.19 -38.62
CA GLN A 153 17.75 38.74 -37.21
C GLN A 153 16.32 38.53 -36.73
N GLN A 154 15.40 39.44 -37.06
CA GLN A 154 13.99 39.30 -36.71
C GLN A 154 13.32 38.06 -37.34
N LYS A 155 13.66 37.73 -38.60
CA LYS A 155 13.17 36.53 -39.26
C LYS A 155 13.72 35.27 -38.58
N GLU A 156 15.00 35.28 -38.21
CA GLU A 156 15.65 34.20 -37.47
C GLU A 156 15.04 34.02 -36.08
N ASP A 157 14.82 35.11 -35.33
CA ASP A 157 14.18 35.11 -34.00
C ASP A 157 12.76 34.52 -34.07
N LYS A 158 11.95 34.93 -35.05
CA LYS A 158 10.60 34.36 -35.26
C LYS A 158 10.64 32.87 -35.57
N ALA A 159 11.57 32.44 -36.43
CA ALA A 159 11.72 31.02 -36.76
C ALA A 159 12.16 30.19 -35.54
N LEU A 160 13.06 30.73 -34.72
CA LEU A 160 13.50 30.09 -33.47
C LEU A 160 12.35 29.97 -32.47
N ILE A 161 11.52 31.01 -32.33
CA ILE A 161 10.33 30.99 -31.47
C ILE A 161 9.33 29.94 -31.92
N GLU A 162 8.98 29.87 -33.20
CA GLU A 162 8.03 28.87 -33.71
C GLU A 162 8.58 27.44 -33.52
N SER A 163 9.89 27.25 -33.73
CA SER A 163 10.56 25.99 -33.44
C SER A 163 10.50 25.62 -31.96
N LYS A 164 10.81 26.56 -31.05
CA LYS A 164 10.71 26.35 -29.59
C LYS A 164 9.28 26.06 -29.15
N LYS A 165 8.30 26.79 -29.67
CA LYS A 165 6.86 26.59 -29.39
C LYS A 165 6.42 25.19 -29.80
N SER A 166 6.75 24.77 -31.02
CA SER A 166 6.44 23.43 -31.53
C SER A 166 7.12 22.34 -30.70
N THR A 167 8.39 22.54 -30.31
CA THR A 167 9.15 21.61 -29.46
C THR A 167 8.51 21.47 -28.08
N ILE A 168 8.19 22.58 -27.42
CA ILE A 168 7.54 22.57 -26.09
C ILE A 168 6.16 21.92 -26.16
N GLN A 169 5.34 22.24 -27.17
CA GLN A 169 4.02 21.63 -27.36
C GLN A 169 4.12 20.11 -27.56
N THR A 170 5.07 19.66 -28.39
CA THR A 170 5.33 18.24 -28.63
C THR A 170 5.79 17.54 -27.36
N ASN A 171 6.70 18.16 -26.60
CA ASN A 171 7.20 17.60 -25.35
C ASN A 171 6.10 17.54 -24.28
N LEU A 172 5.26 18.57 -24.15
CA LEU A 172 4.12 18.57 -23.23
C LEU A 172 3.13 17.44 -23.57
N ALA A 173 2.78 17.28 -24.85
CA ALA A 173 1.90 16.19 -25.29
C ALA A 173 2.50 14.80 -25.02
N ASN A 174 3.82 14.64 -25.21
CA ASN A 174 4.51 13.39 -24.89
C ASN A 174 4.53 13.11 -23.38
N VAL A 175 4.78 14.13 -22.56
CA VAL A 175 4.74 14.00 -21.10
C VAL A 175 3.34 13.63 -20.64
N GLU A 176 2.30 14.29 -21.17
CA GLU A 176 0.90 13.98 -20.81
C GLU A 176 0.51 12.55 -21.21
N LYS A 177 0.91 12.10 -22.41
CA LYS A 177 0.70 10.72 -22.84
C LYS A 177 1.43 9.72 -21.95
N ALA A 178 2.68 10.00 -21.57
CA ALA A 178 3.44 9.17 -20.66
C ALA A 178 2.80 9.12 -19.27
N THR A 179 2.32 10.24 -18.74
CA THR A 179 1.58 10.31 -17.47
C THR A 179 0.32 9.44 -17.50
N VAL A 180 -0.48 9.50 -18.56
CA VAL A 180 -1.69 8.66 -18.69
C VAL A 180 -1.34 7.17 -18.75
N GLN A 181 -0.28 6.80 -19.47
CA GLN A 181 0.19 5.41 -19.51
C GLN A 181 0.65 4.93 -18.14
N LEU A 182 1.42 5.77 -17.45
CA LEU A 182 1.96 5.49 -16.13
C LEU A 182 0.85 5.31 -15.08
N GLU A 183 -0.18 6.14 -15.10
CA GLU A 183 -1.34 5.97 -14.19
C GLU A 183 -2.09 4.66 -14.46
N LYS A 184 -2.27 4.28 -15.73
CA LYS A 184 -2.90 3.00 -16.07
C LYS A 184 -2.06 1.80 -15.60
N GLU A 185 -0.75 1.88 -15.75
CA GLU A 185 0.17 0.85 -15.24
C GLU A 185 0.13 0.78 -13.73
N LYS A 186 0.15 1.93 -13.05
CA LYS A 186 0.00 2.04 -11.59
C LYS A 186 -1.28 1.39 -11.10
N GLU A 187 -2.43 1.71 -11.69
CA GLU A 187 -3.73 1.10 -11.32
C GLU A 187 -3.69 -0.43 -11.45
N ASN A 188 -3.06 -0.94 -12.53
CA ASN A 188 -2.93 -2.38 -12.73
C ASN A 188 -2.05 -3.04 -11.66
N LEU A 189 -0.92 -2.41 -11.31
CA LEU A 189 -0.03 -2.95 -10.28
C LEU A 189 -0.66 -2.89 -8.88
N VAL A 190 -1.38 -1.81 -8.56
CA VAL A 190 -2.10 -1.69 -7.28
C VAL A 190 -3.19 -2.76 -7.16
N ALA A 191 -3.93 -3.04 -8.23
CA ALA A 191 -4.91 -4.12 -8.24
C ALA A 191 -4.26 -5.49 -8.00
N LYS A 192 -3.14 -5.78 -8.70
CA LYS A 192 -2.36 -7.01 -8.47
C LYS A 192 -1.83 -7.12 -7.04
N GLN A 193 -1.43 -6.00 -6.44
CA GLN A 193 -0.92 -5.97 -5.07
C GLN A 193 -2.04 -6.34 -4.09
N ALA A 194 -3.24 -5.84 -4.30
CA ALA A 194 -4.41 -6.22 -3.50
C ALA A 194 -4.73 -7.72 -3.63
N ASP A 195 -4.74 -8.25 -4.86
CA ASP A 195 -4.98 -9.68 -5.11
C ASP A 195 -3.93 -10.57 -4.43
N LEU A 196 -2.65 -10.19 -4.50
CA LEU A 196 -1.56 -10.91 -3.83
C LEU A 196 -1.64 -10.83 -2.30
N ASN A 197 -2.06 -9.69 -1.75
CA ASN A 197 -2.26 -9.54 -0.31
C ASN A 197 -3.43 -10.40 0.19
N VAL A 198 -4.52 -10.50 -0.58
CA VAL A 198 -5.63 -11.43 -0.28
C VAL A 198 -5.15 -12.87 -0.33
N LEU A 199 -4.42 -13.24 -1.39
CA LEU A 199 -3.86 -14.58 -1.54
C LEU A 199 -2.89 -14.91 -0.40
N LYS A 200 -2.08 -13.95 0.04
CA LYS A 200 -1.18 -14.10 1.19
C LYS A 200 -1.97 -14.44 2.46
N ALA A 201 -3.02 -13.66 2.76
CA ALA A 201 -3.86 -13.88 3.93
C ALA A 201 -4.59 -15.24 3.87
N GLU A 202 -5.09 -15.63 2.69
CA GLU A 202 -5.74 -16.92 2.47
C GLU A 202 -4.77 -18.09 2.72
N VAL A 203 -3.55 -18.02 2.17
CA VAL A 203 -2.53 -19.06 2.37
C VAL A 203 -2.06 -19.11 3.83
N GLU A 204 -1.94 -17.97 4.51
CA GLU A 204 -1.66 -17.92 5.95
C GLU A 204 -2.76 -18.59 6.78
N ALA A 205 -4.03 -18.36 6.45
CA ALA A 205 -5.15 -19.01 7.10
C ALA A 205 -5.18 -20.53 6.84
N GLU A 206 -4.96 -20.98 5.60
CA GLU A 206 -4.83 -22.40 5.24
C GLU A 206 -3.70 -23.06 6.02
N THR A 207 -2.53 -22.40 6.09
CA THR A 207 -1.36 -22.91 6.83
C THR A 207 -1.67 -23.09 8.30
N SER A 208 -2.31 -22.09 8.94
CA SER A 208 -2.70 -22.17 10.34
C SER A 208 -3.73 -23.29 10.59
N GLY A 209 -4.70 -23.46 9.68
CA GLY A 209 -5.68 -24.55 9.74
C GLY A 209 -5.04 -25.94 9.64
N ALA A 210 -4.08 -26.12 8.73
CA ALA A 210 -3.33 -27.37 8.59
C ALA A 210 -2.45 -27.65 9.82
N GLU A 211 -1.74 -26.64 10.35
CA GLU A 211 -0.93 -26.78 11.57
C GLU A 211 -1.80 -27.15 12.79
N SER A 212 -2.99 -26.57 12.91
CA SER A 212 -3.97 -26.92 13.95
C SER A 212 -4.47 -28.36 13.81
N SER A 213 -4.79 -28.78 12.58
CA SER A 213 -5.23 -30.15 12.28
C SER A 213 -4.15 -31.18 12.61
N LYS A 214 -2.89 -30.90 12.25
CA LYS A 214 -1.74 -31.72 12.65
C LYS A 214 -1.61 -31.82 14.17
N SER A 215 -1.74 -30.70 14.88
CA SER A 215 -1.67 -30.68 16.35
C SER A 215 -2.73 -31.58 17.00
N LYS A 216 -3.96 -31.58 16.46
CA LYS A 216 -5.03 -32.45 16.92
C LYS A 216 -4.70 -33.94 16.70
N LEU A 217 -4.21 -34.30 15.50
CA LEU A 217 -3.79 -35.68 15.20
C LEU A 217 -2.67 -36.17 16.12
N LEU A 218 -1.71 -35.30 16.46
CA LEU A 218 -0.63 -35.64 17.40
C LEU A 218 -1.16 -35.91 18.81
N LYS A 219 -2.16 -35.14 19.29
CA LYS A 219 -2.82 -35.39 20.58
C LYS A 219 -3.56 -36.73 20.57
N GLU A 220 -4.31 -37.02 19.50
CA GLU A 220 -5.02 -38.30 19.34
C GLU A 220 -4.04 -39.49 19.33
N GLN A 221 -2.89 -39.36 18.64
CA GLN A 221 -1.84 -40.39 18.65
C GLN A 221 -1.28 -40.63 20.06
N GLN A 222 -1.00 -39.57 20.81
CA GLN A 222 -0.50 -39.67 22.19
C GLN A 222 -1.50 -40.33 23.13
N GLU A 223 -2.78 -39.99 23.03
CA GLU A 223 -3.85 -40.59 23.84
C GLU A 223 -4.04 -42.08 23.52
N ALA A 224 -3.97 -42.44 22.22
CA ALA A 224 -4.02 -43.83 21.79
C ALA A 224 -2.83 -44.65 22.34
N LEU A 225 -1.61 -44.12 22.25
CA LEU A 225 -0.41 -44.75 22.82
C LEU A 225 -0.51 -44.92 24.34
N LYS A 226 -0.98 -43.90 25.06
CA LYS A 226 -1.18 -43.96 26.51
C LYS A 226 -2.17 -45.05 26.90
N THR A 227 -3.27 -45.17 26.15
CA THR A 227 -4.29 -46.20 26.35
C THR A 227 -3.74 -47.60 26.06
N GLN A 228 -2.96 -47.75 24.98
CA GLN A 228 -2.31 -49.01 24.62
C GLN A 228 -1.34 -49.47 25.71
N LEU A 229 -0.47 -48.58 26.21
CA LEU A 229 0.48 -48.89 27.28
C LEU A 229 -0.24 -49.28 28.58
N ALA A 230 -1.33 -48.60 28.93
CA ALA A 230 -2.14 -48.93 30.10
C ALA A 230 -2.79 -50.32 29.97
N ASN A 231 -3.29 -50.67 28.78
CA ASN A 231 -3.87 -51.98 28.51
C ASN A 231 -2.81 -53.08 28.51
N GLU A 232 -1.61 -52.83 27.95
CA GLU A 232 -0.49 -53.76 28.03
C GLU A 232 -0.02 -54.00 29.46
N ALA A 233 0.05 -52.95 30.28
CA ALA A 233 0.38 -53.07 31.69
C ALA A 233 -0.64 -53.94 32.45
N LYS A 234 -1.95 -53.71 32.22
CA LYS A 234 -3.02 -54.54 32.78
C LYS A 234 -2.94 -56.00 32.33
N ASN A 235 -2.66 -56.24 31.05
CA ASN A 235 -2.53 -57.59 30.51
C ASN A 235 -1.29 -58.33 31.04
N LYS A 236 -0.17 -57.61 31.26
CA LYS A 236 1.03 -58.18 31.90
C LYS A 236 0.79 -58.52 33.37
N GLU A 237 0.05 -57.68 34.09
CA GLU A 237 -0.31 -57.94 35.48
C GLU A 237 -1.28 -59.13 35.61
N ALA A 238 -2.30 -59.20 34.75
CA ALA A 238 -3.22 -60.33 34.70
C ALA A 238 -2.50 -61.67 34.41
N LYS A 239 -1.55 -61.67 33.46
CA LYS A 239 -0.73 -62.86 33.17
C LYS A 239 0.17 -63.27 34.33
N LYS A 240 0.73 -62.32 35.10
CA LYS A 240 1.51 -62.63 36.31
C LYS A 240 0.67 -63.29 37.41
N VAL A 241 -0.55 -62.80 37.62
CA VAL A 241 -1.51 -63.36 38.60
C VAL A 241 -1.94 -64.76 38.19
N GLU A 242 -2.11 -65.03 36.89
CA GLU A 242 -2.49 -66.34 36.37
C GLU A 242 -1.34 -67.37 36.44
N THR A 243 -0.09 -66.96 36.21
CA THR A 243 1.09 -67.82 36.44
C THR A 243 1.32 -68.11 37.93
N ALA A 244 1.04 -67.17 38.84
CA ALA A 244 1.16 -67.38 40.28
C ALA A 244 0.06 -68.33 40.84
N LYS A 245 -1.12 -68.38 40.21
CA LYS A 245 -2.20 -69.31 40.57
C LYS A 245 -1.94 -70.75 40.07
N ALA A 246 -1.20 -70.90 38.97
CA ALA A 246 -0.81 -72.21 38.45
C ALA A 246 0.27 -72.89 39.30
N ASP A 247 1.19 -72.14 39.91
CA ASP A 247 2.22 -72.69 40.82
C ASP A 247 1.65 -73.09 42.20
N ASN A 248 0.56 -72.48 42.65
CA ASN A 248 -0.05 -72.79 43.96
C ASN A 248 -1.01 -74.00 43.95
N SER A 249 -1.16 -74.69 42.80
CA SER A 249 -2.01 -75.89 42.67
C SER A 249 -1.21 -77.21 42.78
N LYS A 250 0.09 -77.15 43.14
CA LYS A 250 0.94 -78.34 43.31
C LYS A 250 1.44 -78.59 44.75
N ALA A 251 0.90 -77.88 45.74
CA ALA A 251 1.38 -78.01 47.11
C ALA A 251 0.28 -77.83 48.16
N THR A 252 -0.75 -78.70 48.18
CA THR A 252 -1.43 -79.04 49.44
C THR A 252 -2.23 -80.35 49.34
N GLU A 253 -1.57 -81.48 49.54
CA GLU A 253 -2.14 -82.57 50.33
C GLU A 253 -1.23 -82.78 51.54
N THR A 254 -1.84 -83.15 52.66
CA THR A 254 -1.32 -83.62 53.96
C THR A 254 -1.34 -82.63 55.15
N THR A 255 -2.19 -83.02 56.10
CA THR A 255 -2.06 -82.93 57.58
C THR A 255 -2.74 -81.77 58.35
N THR A 256 -3.96 -82.12 58.75
CA THR A 256 -4.75 -81.91 59.98
C THR A 256 -4.04 -81.49 61.30
N THR A 257 -4.71 -80.59 62.05
CA THR A 257 -4.82 -80.43 63.54
C THR A 257 -3.53 -80.09 64.34
N GLN A 258 -3.48 -79.18 65.34
CA GLN A 258 -4.38 -78.95 66.49
C GLN A 258 -4.03 -77.64 67.26
N SER A 259 -5.05 -77.01 67.89
CA SER A 259 -5.16 -76.16 69.13
C SER A 259 -4.10 -75.09 69.50
N GLU A 260 -4.34 -73.98 70.20
CA GLU A 260 -5.37 -73.55 71.18
C GLU A 260 -5.20 -72.03 71.50
N SER A 261 -6.30 -71.36 71.89
CA SER A 261 -6.43 -70.27 72.90
C SER A 261 -5.63 -68.93 72.71
N THR A 262 -6.11 -67.70 72.95
CA THR A 262 -7.27 -67.11 73.66
C THR A 262 -7.28 -65.58 73.39
N THR A 263 -8.48 -64.96 73.39
CA THR A 263 -8.86 -63.57 73.77
C THR A 263 -8.09 -62.35 73.19
N GLU A 264 -8.64 -61.20 72.81
CA GLU A 264 -9.83 -60.45 73.24
C GLU A 264 -10.03 -59.26 72.25
N THR A 265 -11.26 -59.06 71.74
CA THR A 265 -12.04 -57.80 71.85
C THR A 265 -11.42 -56.52 71.27
N THR A 266 -11.91 -55.88 70.19
CA THR A 266 -13.14 -55.08 69.96
C THR A 266 -12.82 -54.23 68.70
N THR A 267 -13.66 -53.78 67.76
CA THR A 267 -15.09 -53.44 67.69
C THR A 267 -15.50 -53.47 66.20
N ALA A 268 -16.65 -54.06 65.90
CA ALA A 268 -17.49 -53.82 64.70
C ALA A 268 -18.21 -52.43 64.82
N PRO A 269 -19.15 -51.99 63.94
CA PRO A 269 -19.71 -52.60 62.72
C PRO A 269 -19.76 -51.63 61.49
N SER A 270 -19.69 -52.10 60.24
CA SER A 270 -20.76 -52.63 59.35
C SER A 270 -21.70 -51.59 58.72
N ASN A 271 -21.58 -51.42 57.38
CA ASN A 271 -22.56 -51.67 56.28
C ASN A 271 -24.09 -51.64 56.61
N PRO A 272 -25.05 -51.60 55.64
CA PRO A 272 -24.97 -51.82 54.18
C PRO A 272 -25.85 -50.87 53.32
N GLY A 273 -25.70 -50.86 51.98
CA GLY A 273 -26.56 -51.59 51.02
C GLY A 273 -27.92 -50.89 50.84
N GLY A 274 -28.38 -50.46 49.67
CA GLY A 274 -28.32 -51.05 48.34
C GLY A 274 -29.76 -51.21 47.82
N THR A 275 -29.95 -51.11 46.50
CA THR A 275 -31.16 -51.35 45.66
C THR A 275 -32.13 -50.16 45.48
N ASN A 276 -32.22 -49.56 44.29
CA ASN A 276 -32.88 -49.94 43.02
C ASN A 276 -34.39 -49.65 43.02
N GLU A 277 -34.85 -48.70 42.19
CA GLU A 277 -35.86 -48.97 41.16
C GLU A 277 -36.00 -47.83 40.13
N SER A 278 -36.32 -48.25 38.91
CA SER A 278 -36.45 -47.51 37.65
C SER A 278 -37.73 -46.67 37.56
N THR A 279 -37.77 -45.64 36.70
CA THR A 279 -38.48 -45.66 35.39
C THR A 279 -38.72 -44.27 34.76
N SER A 280 -38.67 -44.27 33.42
CA SER A 280 -39.38 -43.42 32.44
C SER A 280 -39.06 -41.92 32.24
N ASN A 281 -38.48 -41.67 31.07
CA ASN A 281 -38.45 -40.47 30.21
C ASN A 281 -39.86 -40.10 29.66
N PRO A 282 -40.06 -39.11 28.75
CA PRO A 282 -39.57 -37.72 28.58
C PRO A 282 -40.74 -36.70 28.46
N ASN A 283 -40.49 -35.39 28.30
CA ASN A 283 -40.84 -34.59 27.10
C ASN A 283 -40.67 -33.05 27.29
N GLU A 284 -40.32 -32.37 26.18
CA GLU A 284 -40.53 -30.96 25.74
C GLU A 284 -40.91 -29.89 26.78
N GLY A 285 -40.32 -28.69 26.85
CA GLY A 285 -39.99 -27.74 25.79
C GLY A 285 -40.65 -26.38 26.13
N ASN A 286 -39.96 -25.28 25.78
CA ASN A 286 -40.48 -23.90 25.59
C ASN A 286 -40.20 -22.80 26.65
N THR A 287 -39.43 -21.80 26.16
CA THR A 287 -39.56 -20.32 26.27
C THR A 287 -39.49 -19.56 27.60
N SER A 288 -38.46 -18.68 27.62
CA SER A 288 -38.51 -17.20 27.66
C SER A 288 -39.37 -16.50 28.72
N GLY A 289 -38.72 -15.67 29.53
CA GLY A 289 -39.36 -14.65 30.36
C GLY A 289 -38.40 -14.03 31.37
N ASN A 290 -37.72 -12.96 30.97
CA ASN A 290 -36.70 -12.22 31.71
C ASN A 290 -37.29 -10.97 32.38
N GLN A 291 -37.24 -10.89 33.72
CA GLN A 291 -37.25 -9.68 34.58
C GLN A 291 -37.16 -10.22 36.03
N GLU A 292 -36.39 -9.73 37.00
CA GLU A 292 -35.99 -8.36 37.34
C GLU A 292 -35.00 -8.41 38.53
N SER A 293 -34.26 -7.30 38.75
CA SER A 293 -33.70 -6.85 40.06
C SER A 293 -32.47 -7.59 40.62
N THR A 294 -31.38 -6.98 41.10
CA THR A 294 -31.09 -5.66 41.67
C THR A 294 -29.59 -5.34 41.52
N GLY A 295 -29.23 -4.06 41.29
CA GLY A 295 -27.84 -3.59 41.04
C GLY A 295 -26.85 -3.64 42.23
N PRO A 296 -25.66 -3.02 42.08
CA PRO A 296 -25.55 -1.62 42.46
C PRO A 296 -24.72 -0.70 41.53
N SER A 297 -25.33 0.45 41.21
CA SER A 297 -24.82 1.80 40.93
C SER A 297 -23.35 2.01 40.51
N GLU A 298 -23.13 2.34 39.23
CA GLU A 298 -21.95 3.06 38.74
C GLU A 298 -22.26 4.54 38.43
N LYS A 299 -21.23 5.37 38.59
CA LYS A 299 -21.17 6.83 38.39
C LYS A 299 -21.62 7.23 36.96
N PRO A 300 -22.26 8.39 36.74
CA PRO A 300 -22.70 8.78 35.39
C PRO A 300 -21.49 8.99 34.47
N VAL A 301 -21.36 8.14 33.45
CA VAL A 301 -20.46 8.38 32.32
C VAL A 301 -21.03 9.54 31.52
N ALA A 302 -20.22 10.57 31.29
CA ALA A 302 -20.58 11.70 30.42
C ALA A 302 -21.01 11.18 29.04
N PRO A 303 -21.98 11.82 28.36
CA PRO A 303 -22.44 11.37 27.06
C PRO A 303 -21.27 11.45 26.08
N VAL A 304 -20.86 10.29 25.56
CA VAL A 304 -19.87 10.20 24.49
C VAL A 304 -20.53 10.83 23.26
N THR A 305 -20.18 12.09 22.98
CA THR A 305 -20.62 12.73 21.74
C THR A 305 -20.14 11.88 20.57
N PRO A 306 -21.00 11.53 19.60
CA PRO A 306 -20.58 10.74 18.46
C PRO A 306 -19.44 11.46 17.73
N PRO A 307 -18.47 10.71 17.20
CA PRO A 307 -17.34 11.31 16.51
C PRO A 307 -17.84 12.19 15.36
N VAL A 308 -17.26 13.40 15.23
CA VAL A 308 -17.59 14.30 14.13
C VAL A 308 -17.24 13.62 12.82
N THR A 309 -18.19 13.53 11.90
CA THR A 309 -18.01 12.83 10.62
C THR A 309 -17.71 13.81 9.47
N SER A 310 -17.18 13.28 8.37
CA SER A 310 -16.89 14.02 7.14
C SER A 310 -17.23 13.16 5.92
N GLY A 311 -17.61 13.82 4.82
CA GLY A 311 -17.78 13.18 3.51
C GLY A 311 -16.45 12.83 2.83
N ASP A 312 -15.32 13.16 3.44
CA ASP A 312 -13.99 12.86 2.92
C ASP A 312 -13.75 11.34 2.84
N ALA A 313 -13.36 10.86 1.65
CA ALA A 313 -13.18 9.43 1.40
C ALA A 313 -11.99 8.83 2.14
N THR A 314 -10.89 9.59 2.32
CA THR A 314 -9.68 9.13 3.03
C THR A 314 -9.97 8.95 4.51
N PHE A 315 -10.71 9.90 5.09
CA PHE A 315 -11.23 9.80 6.45
C PHE A 315 -12.10 8.57 6.67
N GLN A 316 -13.05 8.31 5.76
CA GLN A 316 -13.92 7.14 5.86
C GLN A 316 -13.14 5.83 5.74
N ALA A 317 -12.16 5.77 4.84
CA ALA A 317 -11.29 4.63 4.68
C ALA A 317 -10.43 4.37 5.94
N LEU A 318 -9.84 5.41 6.54
CA LEU A 318 -9.08 5.27 7.80
C LEU A 318 -9.97 4.70 8.92
N ASN A 319 -11.17 5.24 9.10
CA ASN A 319 -12.08 4.75 10.13
C ASN A 319 -12.55 3.31 9.87
N SER A 320 -12.69 2.91 8.60
CA SER A 320 -13.00 1.52 8.23
C SER A 320 -11.84 0.58 8.58
N LEU A 321 -10.59 0.98 8.27
CA LEU A 321 -9.40 0.25 8.66
C LEU A 321 -9.30 0.11 10.18
N ARG A 322 -9.43 1.21 10.92
CA ARG A 322 -9.38 1.21 12.39
C ARG A 322 -10.43 0.30 13.00
N ALA A 323 -11.66 0.33 12.50
CA ALA A 323 -12.73 -0.56 12.95
C ALA A 323 -12.39 -2.05 12.71
N ALA A 324 -11.81 -2.39 11.56
CA ALA A 324 -11.37 -3.76 11.26
C ALA A 324 -10.28 -4.26 12.23
N HIS A 325 -9.50 -3.35 12.80
CA HIS A 325 -8.48 -3.62 13.81
C HIS A 325 -8.98 -3.46 15.27
N GLY A 326 -10.30 -3.31 15.47
CA GLY A 326 -10.91 -3.18 16.80
C GLY A 326 -10.60 -1.86 17.50
N LEU A 327 -10.15 -0.84 16.76
CA LEU A 327 -9.84 0.49 17.28
C LEU A 327 -11.08 1.40 17.25
N SER A 328 -11.10 2.38 18.15
CA SER A 328 -12.15 3.40 18.15
C SER A 328 -12.04 4.32 16.92
N PRO A 329 -13.18 4.72 16.33
CA PRO A 329 -13.19 5.67 15.23
C PRO A 329 -12.70 7.04 15.69
N VAL A 330 -11.98 7.72 14.81
CA VAL A 330 -11.51 9.09 15.01
C VAL A 330 -12.52 10.10 14.50
N SER A 331 -12.51 11.30 15.09
CA SER A 331 -13.34 12.43 14.66
C SER A 331 -12.63 13.25 13.60
N TRP A 332 -13.38 13.77 12.64
CA TRP A 332 -12.89 14.77 11.70
C TRP A 332 -12.59 16.09 12.41
N ASP A 333 -11.41 16.66 12.13
CA ASP A 333 -11.00 17.98 12.58
C ASP A 333 -10.68 18.88 11.39
N ALA A 334 -11.49 19.92 11.21
CA ALA A 334 -11.36 20.86 10.11
C ALA A 334 -10.07 21.70 10.19
N GLY A 335 -9.56 21.94 11.41
CA GLY A 335 -8.30 22.67 11.62
C GLY A 335 -7.10 21.83 11.19
N LEU A 336 -7.07 20.54 11.56
CA LEU A 336 -6.06 19.59 11.09
C LEU A 336 -6.13 19.44 9.56
N ALA A 337 -7.32 19.37 8.97
CA ALA A 337 -7.48 19.26 7.52
C ALA A 337 -6.97 20.50 6.77
N ALA A 338 -7.22 21.70 7.32
CA ALA A 338 -6.69 22.95 6.77
C ALA A 338 -5.16 23.03 6.88
N ALA A 339 -4.60 22.59 8.01
CA ALA A 339 -3.15 22.50 8.20
C ALA A 339 -2.51 21.51 7.21
N ALA A 340 -3.08 20.30 7.10
CA ALA A 340 -2.67 19.29 6.15
C ALA A 340 -2.74 19.79 4.70
N SER A 341 -3.77 20.57 4.34
CA SER A 341 -3.92 21.11 2.97
C SER A 341 -2.83 22.15 2.67
N SER A 342 -2.55 23.04 3.63
CA SER A 342 -1.48 24.03 3.50
C SER A 342 -0.11 23.35 3.37
N ARG A 343 0.08 22.27 4.14
CA ARG A 343 1.28 21.44 4.11
C ARG A 343 1.44 20.73 2.77
N ALA A 344 0.39 20.11 2.25
CA ALA A 344 0.40 19.48 0.93
C ALA A 344 0.78 20.48 -0.18
N ALA A 345 0.21 21.68 -0.14
CA ALA A 345 0.47 22.73 -1.14
C ALA A 345 1.93 23.23 -1.15
N SER A 346 2.67 23.04 -0.05
CA SER A 346 4.08 23.46 0.03
C SER A 346 5.06 22.51 -0.68
N MET A 347 4.64 21.29 -1.03
CA MET A 347 5.51 20.23 -1.57
C MET A 347 5.54 20.25 -3.12
N GLN A 348 5.97 21.37 -3.71
CA GLN A 348 5.87 21.64 -5.16
C GLN A 348 6.62 20.65 -6.08
N ASP A 349 7.57 19.87 -5.56
CA ASP A 349 8.38 18.91 -6.33
C ASP A 349 8.33 17.47 -5.79
N PHE A 350 7.30 17.11 -5.03
CA PHE A 350 7.20 15.80 -4.33
C PHE A 350 8.41 15.52 -3.43
N GLN A 351 8.94 16.57 -2.83
CA GLN A 351 10.01 16.47 -1.84
C GLN A 351 9.40 16.41 -0.45
N VAL A 352 9.76 15.37 0.30
CA VAL A 352 9.41 15.26 1.72
C VAL A 352 10.17 16.33 2.50
N PRO A 353 9.49 17.25 3.20
CA PRO A 353 10.16 18.24 4.04
C PRO A 353 11.02 17.59 5.12
N SER A 354 12.19 18.13 5.42
CA SER A 354 13.13 17.52 6.37
C SER A 354 12.58 17.40 7.80
N ASP A 355 11.65 18.28 8.19
CA ASP A 355 11.02 18.25 9.50
C ASP A 355 10.03 17.08 9.65
N HIS A 356 9.51 16.53 8.55
CA HIS A 356 8.58 15.39 8.55
C HIS A 356 9.11 14.21 9.37
N TRP A 357 10.40 13.89 9.25
CA TRP A 357 11.03 12.74 9.90
C TRP A 357 11.06 12.81 11.43
N ASN A 358 10.72 13.95 12.02
CA ASN A 358 10.65 14.15 13.47
C ASN A 358 9.21 14.37 13.96
N ARG A 359 8.21 14.17 13.09
CA ARG A 359 6.79 14.34 13.40
C ARG A 359 6.13 12.98 13.59
N GLY A 360 5.47 12.80 14.74
CA GLY A 360 4.63 11.62 14.99
C GLY A 360 3.15 11.83 14.66
N ASP A 361 2.78 13.06 14.31
CA ASP A 361 1.40 13.49 14.04
C ASP A 361 1.09 13.58 12.54
N GLU A 362 2.04 13.29 11.66
CA GLU A 362 1.94 13.53 10.22
C GLU A 362 2.28 12.28 9.40
N VAL A 363 1.49 12.01 8.37
CA VAL A 363 1.82 11.08 7.27
C VAL A 363 1.73 11.80 5.93
N ILE A 364 2.60 11.45 4.99
CA ILE A 364 2.65 12.03 3.65
C ILE A 364 2.59 10.91 2.61
N ALA A 365 1.86 11.15 1.52
CA ALA A 365 1.88 10.30 0.35
C ALA A 365 1.95 11.16 -0.91
N PHE A 366 2.67 10.66 -1.91
CA PHE A 366 2.71 11.26 -3.23
C PHE A 366 2.07 10.34 -4.26
N MET A 367 1.46 10.93 -5.29
CA MET A 367 0.86 10.27 -6.44
C MET A 367 -0.23 9.23 -6.12
N PHE A 368 -0.67 9.06 -4.88
CA PHE A 368 -1.77 8.14 -4.54
C PHE A 368 -3.13 8.84 -4.66
N ALA A 369 -4.17 8.05 -4.96
CA ALA A 369 -5.53 8.54 -4.97
C ALA A 369 -6.06 8.67 -3.52
N PRO A 370 -6.91 9.67 -3.23
CA PRO A 370 -7.62 9.75 -1.95
C PRO A 370 -8.46 8.50 -1.67
N GLY A 371 -8.83 8.31 -0.40
CA GLY A 371 -9.65 7.17 0.02
C GLY A 371 -8.82 5.93 0.34
N ASN A 372 -9.37 4.77 0.00
CA ASN A 372 -8.79 3.47 0.33
C ASN A 372 -7.40 3.26 -0.30
N SER A 373 -7.10 3.91 -1.44
CA SER A 373 -5.82 3.76 -2.12
C SER A 373 -4.66 4.22 -1.25
N VAL A 374 -4.71 5.44 -0.72
CA VAL A 374 -3.64 5.98 0.12
C VAL A 374 -3.58 5.31 1.50
N ILE A 375 -4.74 5.01 2.11
CA ILE A 375 -4.80 4.32 3.40
C ILE A 375 -4.14 2.94 3.31
N MET A 376 -4.49 2.14 2.30
CA MET A 376 -3.86 0.83 2.15
C MET A 376 -2.38 0.93 1.74
N ALA A 377 -1.96 2.00 1.06
CA ALA A 377 -0.55 2.23 0.76
C ALA A 377 0.25 2.56 2.04
N TRP A 378 -0.30 3.37 2.94
CA TRP A 378 0.31 3.62 4.25
C TRP A 378 0.35 2.36 5.12
N TYR A 379 -0.77 1.65 5.21
CA TYR A 379 -0.87 0.41 6.01
C TYR A 379 0.15 -0.65 5.57
N ASN A 380 0.27 -0.86 4.26
CA ASN A 380 1.20 -1.83 3.68
C ASN A 380 2.61 -1.26 3.47
N GLU A 381 2.86 0.01 3.80
CA GLU A 381 4.10 0.72 3.51
C GLU A 381 4.51 0.66 2.01
N THR A 382 3.52 0.62 1.12
CA THR A 382 3.72 0.48 -0.33
C THR A 382 4.39 1.72 -0.91
N ASN A 383 5.67 1.57 -1.27
CA ASN A 383 6.53 2.66 -1.72
C ASN A 383 6.58 3.84 -0.73
N MET A 384 6.57 3.51 0.56
CA MET A 384 6.70 4.47 1.64
C MET A 384 8.11 4.43 2.21
N THR A 385 8.60 5.57 2.67
CA THR A 385 9.86 5.65 3.40
C THR A 385 9.54 5.97 4.85
N SER A 386 9.93 5.10 5.78
CA SER A 386 9.84 5.41 7.22
C SER A 386 11.10 4.92 7.96
N PRO A 387 11.57 5.64 8.99
CA PRO A 387 12.73 5.23 9.77
C PRO A 387 12.55 3.89 10.49
N SER A 388 11.32 3.55 10.88
CA SER A 388 10.98 2.29 11.56
C SER A 388 10.64 1.14 10.61
N GLY A 389 10.43 1.42 9.32
CA GLY A 389 9.85 0.49 8.35
C GLY A 389 8.34 0.29 8.49
N THR A 390 7.69 0.92 9.48
CA THR A 390 6.25 0.77 9.79
C THR A 390 5.57 2.06 10.21
N GLY A 391 6.23 3.22 10.05
CA GLY A 391 5.79 4.48 10.64
C GLY A 391 4.41 4.96 10.18
N HIS A 392 4.01 4.68 8.94
CA HIS A 392 2.69 5.07 8.45
C HIS A 392 1.61 4.16 9.01
N ARG A 393 1.85 2.84 8.99
CA ARG A 393 0.94 1.88 9.62
C ARG A 393 0.77 2.15 11.11
N ASP A 394 1.86 2.46 11.81
CA ASP A 394 1.84 2.77 13.23
C ASP A 394 1.03 4.04 13.52
N TRP A 395 1.10 5.04 12.64
CA TRP A 395 0.25 6.23 12.71
C TRP A 395 -1.23 5.85 12.52
N GLU A 396 -1.59 5.07 11.50
CA GLU A 396 -2.98 4.68 11.22
C GLU A 396 -3.61 3.86 12.35
N LEU A 397 -2.81 2.98 12.96
CA LEU A 397 -3.22 2.10 14.04
C LEU A 397 -2.98 2.69 15.43
N ASN A 398 -2.58 3.96 15.54
CA ASN A 398 -2.33 4.58 16.83
C ASN A 398 -3.62 4.59 17.68
N PRO A 399 -3.67 3.86 18.82
CA PRO A 399 -4.86 3.80 19.67
C PRO A 399 -5.14 5.12 20.39
N GLY A 400 -4.13 5.98 20.54
CA GLY A 400 -4.26 7.30 21.15
C GLY A 400 -4.79 8.38 20.21
N MET A 401 -4.90 8.11 18.90
CA MET A 401 -5.46 9.05 17.95
C MET A 401 -6.95 9.26 18.22
N THR A 402 -7.37 10.52 18.37
CA THR A 402 -8.77 10.90 18.61
C THR A 402 -9.36 11.74 17.48
N ARG A 403 -8.51 12.54 16.82
CA ARG A 403 -8.90 13.43 15.75
C ARG A 403 -7.95 13.34 14.57
N VAL A 404 -8.47 13.57 13.37
CA VAL A 404 -7.68 13.56 12.14
C VAL A 404 -8.20 14.59 11.15
N GLY A 405 -7.31 15.09 10.30
CA GLY A 405 -7.67 15.85 9.11
C GLY A 405 -6.76 15.51 7.95
N PHE A 406 -7.34 15.46 6.75
CA PHE A 406 -6.62 15.18 5.50
C PHE A 406 -6.60 16.41 4.60
N GLY A 407 -5.49 16.59 3.89
CA GLY A 407 -5.28 17.68 2.94
C GLY A 407 -4.68 17.20 1.63
N TYR A 408 -5.05 17.88 0.55
CA TYR A 408 -4.76 17.46 -0.82
C TYR A 408 -4.25 18.63 -1.66
N ALA A 409 -3.15 18.44 -2.37
CA ALA A 409 -2.65 19.40 -3.34
C ALA A 409 -1.97 18.70 -4.52
N GLY A 410 -2.60 18.74 -5.70
CA GLY A 410 -2.11 18.00 -6.85
C GLY A 410 -2.05 16.50 -6.55
N GLY A 411 -0.86 15.89 -6.68
CA GLY A 411 -0.62 14.50 -6.31
C GLY A 411 -0.17 14.30 -4.86
N VAL A 412 -0.26 15.30 -3.98
CA VAL A 412 0.22 15.20 -2.59
C VAL A 412 -0.96 15.02 -1.65
N ILE A 413 -0.87 14.04 -0.75
CA ILE A 413 -1.82 13.80 0.34
C ILE A 413 -1.06 13.90 1.66
N VAL A 414 -1.62 14.65 2.60
CA VAL A 414 -1.10 14.77 3.97
C VAL A 414 -2.22 14.40 4.95
N GLY A 415 -1.89 13.58 5.95
CA GLY A 415 -2.76 13.30 7.10
C GLY A 415 -2.14 13.89 8.36
N HIS A 416 -2.91 14.68 9.11
CA HIS A 416 -2.52 15.19 10.43
C HIS A 416 -3.44 14.60 11.50
N SER A 417 -2.87 14.21 12.64
CA SER A 417 -3.60 13.61 13.75
C SER A 417 -3.40 14.34 15.08
N ALA A 418 -4.32 14.13 16.02
CA ALA A 418 -4.25 14.63 17.39
C ALA A 418 -4.85 13.68 18.43
#